data_AF-A0A842RM69-F1
#
_entry.id   AF-A0A842RM69-F1
#
_cell.length_a   1.000
_cell.length_b   1.000
_cell.length_c   1.000
_cell.angle_alpha   90.00
_cell.angle_beta   90.00
_cell.angle_gamma   90.00
#
_symmetry.space_group_name_H-M   'P 1'
#
loop_
_entity.id
_entity.type
_entity.pdbx_description
1 polymer ?
#
loop_
_entity_poly.entity_id
_entity_poly.type
_entity_poly.pdbx_seq_one_letter_code
_entity_poly.pdbx_strand_id
1 'polypeptide(L)'
;MEEKVFAQVQSPAKDHHLRQGEGFSLSEIQESDHSISNLKDLGINIDYNRRSRYDFNIEKLKELEIPEKKTTPREPFVKKQKKRTPFIPREAKPEKKKEEQLEEELVKTPKKKKPTKEKQKPDKISKKEQKEIPLTKLSRLGPKTEEKFSELGVTSVQKLIGEDPSELGTLIDGCSEKSVKKWIDEGKEMLNE
;
A
#
# COMPACT_ATOMS: atom_id res chain seq x y z
N MET A 1 14.42 -11.74 -38.39
CA MET A 1 13.16 -11.07 -38.04
C MET A 1 12.65 -11.80 -36.82
N GLU A 2 12.66 -11.17 -35.65
CA GLU A 2 12.07 -11.77 -34.44
C GLU A 2 10.55 -11.82 -34.65
N GLU A 3 9.96 -13.01 -34.56
CA GLU A 3 8.53 -13.17 -34.69
C GLU A 3 7.86 -12.55 -33.46
N LYS A 4 7.09 -11.49 -33.69
CA LYS A 4 6.40 -10.79 -32.61
C LYS A 4 5.20 -11.62 -32.16
N VAL A 5 5.21 -12.03 -30.89
CA VAL A 5 4.15 -12.86 -30.31
C VAL A 5 2.96 -11.98 -29.93
N PHE A 6 1.80 -12.25 -30.54
CA PHE A 6 0.53 -11.59 -30.21
C PHE A 6 -0.42 -12.56 -29.49
N ALA A 7 -1.29 -12.00 -28.65
CA ALA A 7 -2.39 -12.73 -28.04
C ALA A 7 -3.55 -12.87 -29.02
N GLN A 8 -4.34 -13.93 -28.91
CA GLN A 8 -5.63 -14.04 -29.59
C GLN A 8 -6.75 -13.62 -28.64
N VAL A 9 -7.77 -12.95 -29.15
CA VAL A 9 -8.88 -12.39 -28.35
C VAL A 9 -10.18 -12.54 -29.13
N GLN A 10 -11.30 -12.77 -28.44
CA GLN A 10 -12.61 -12.75 -29.11
C GLN A 10 -13.04 -11.31 -29.44
N SER A 11 -13.59 -11.13 -30.63
CA SER A 11 -14.19 -9.85 -31.04
C SER A 11 -15.45 -9.54 -30.22
N PRO A 12 -15.70 -8.27 -29.86
CA PRO A 12 -16.95 -7.88 -29.22
C PRO A 12 -18.16 -7.92 -30.18
N ALA A 13 -17.94 -8.12 -31.48
CA ALA A 13 -19.01 -8.30 -32.46
C ALA A 13 -19.82 -9.58 -32.17
N LYS A 14 -21.07 -9.64 -32.66
CA LYS A 14 -21.99 -10.78 -32.43
C LYS A 14 -21.42 -12.13 -32.86
N ASP A 15 -20.59 -12.16 -33.89
CA ASP A 15 -20.01 -13.39 -34.43
C ASP A 15 -18.85 -13.93 -33.59
N HIS A 16 -18.36 -13.14 -32.61
CA HIS A 16 -17.29 -13.51 -31.67
C HIS A 16 -16.04 -14.14 -32.30
N HIS A 17 -15.71 -13.76 -33.54
CA HIS A 17 -14.53 -14.28 -34.23
C HIS A 17 -13.24 -13.97 -33.45
N LEU A 18 -12.25 -14.86 -33.57
CA LEU A 18 -10.93 -14.65 -32.99
C LEU A 18 -10.17 -13.61 -33.82
N ARG A 19 -9.62 -12.62 -33.13
CA ARG A 19 -8.76 -11.59 -33.69
C ARG A 19 -7.43 -11.54 -32.94
N GLN A 20 -6.43 -10.93 -33.55
CA GLN A 20 -5.16 -10.64 -32.88
C GLN A 20 -5.38 -9.46 -31.92
N GLY A 21 -5.07 -9.67 -30.65
CA GLY A 21 -4.99 -8.64 -29.63
C GLY A 21 -3.58 -8.06 -29.55
N GLU A 22 -3.48 -6.87 -28.95
CA GLU A 22 -2.20 -6.15 -28.84
C GLU A 22 -1.23 -6.79 -27.84
N GLY A 23 -1.73 -7.33 -26.72
CA GLY A 23 -0.91 -7.93 -25.66
C GLY A 23 -1.63 -9.01 -24.87
N PHE A 24 -0.93 -9.68 -23.95
CA PHE A 24 -1.49 -10.70 -23.05
C PHE A 24 -2.11 -10.08 -21.80
N SER A 25 -3.14 -10.70 -21.22
CA SER A 25 -3.74 -10.19 -19.97
C SER A 25 -2.89 -10.58 -18.76
N LEU A 26 -3.06 -9.85 -17.65
CA LEU A 26 -2.35 -10.16 -16.40
C LEU A 26 -2.66 -11.56 -15.87
N SER A 27 -3.90 -12.03 -16.01
CA SER A 27 -4.31 -13.37 -15.56
C SER A 27 -3.65 -14.48 -16.38
N GLU A 28 -3.59 -14.34 -17.70
CA GLU A 28 -2.91 -15.30 -18.58
C GLU A 28 -1.41 -15.41 -18.24
N ILE A 29 -0.76 -14.27 -18.00
CA ILE A 29 0.66 -14.23 -17.64
C ILE A 29 0.91 -14.91 -16.30
N GLN A 30 0.08 -14.63 -15.29
CA GLN A 30 0.20 -15.23 -13.97
C GLN A 30 0.10 -16.75 -14.00
N GLU A 31 -0.72 -17.31 -14.88
CA GLU A 31 -0.94 -18.76 -14.99
C GLU A 31 0.05 -19.48 -15.91
N SER A 32 0.75 -18.72 -16.74
CA SER A 32 1.90 -19.23 -17.50
C SER A 32 3.19 -19.30 -16.68
N ASP A 33 3.15 -18.92 -15.39
CA ASP A 33 4.30 -18.85 -14.48
C ASP A 33 5.44 -17.95 -14.98
N HIS A 34 5.13 -16.98 -15.84
CA HIS A 34 6.10 -16.02 -16.35
C HIS A 34 6.08 -14.70 -15.59
N SER A 35 7.28 -14.12 -15.41
CA SER A 35 7.39 -12.79 -14.84
C SER A 35 7.12 -11.70 -15.87
N ILE A 36 6.41 -10.65 -15.44
CA ILE A 36 6.10 -9.46 -16.25
C ILE A 36 7.39 -8.84 -16.83
N SER A 37 8.46 -8.82 -16.05
CA SER A 37 9.76 -8.27 -16.48
C SER A 37 10.32 -9.05 -17.66
N ASN A 38 10.33 -10.38 -17.55
CA ASN A 38 10.88 -11.23 -18.60
C ASN A 38 10.12 -11.08 -19.92
N LEU A 39 8.78 -10.99 -19.87
CA LEU A 39 7.96 -10.78 -21.07
C LEU A 39 8.23 -9.42 -21.72
N LYS A 40 8.45 -8.38 -20.91
CA LYS A 40 8.84 -7.05 -21.42
C LYS A 40 10.20 -7.07 -22.09
N ASP A 41 11.15 -7.83 -21.55
CA ASP A 41 12.48 -8.01 -22.16
C ASP A 41 12.40 -8.71 -23.51
N LEU A 42 11.47 -9.65 -23.67
CA LEU A 42 11.16 -10.33 -24.93
C LEU A 42 10.34 -9.47 -25.91
N GLY A 43 10.01 -8.22 -25.55
CA GLY A 43 9.21 -7.33 -26.39
C GLY A 43 7.74 -7.72 -26.51
N ILE A 44 7.24 -8.57 -25.60
CA ILE A 44 5.84 -8.98 -25.56
C ILE A 44 5.03 -7.93 -24.82
N ASN A 45 3.97 -7.45 -25.48
CA ASN A 45 3.08 -6.45 -24.93
C ASN A 45 2.14 -7.05 -23.87
N ILE A 46 1.86 -6.27 -22.83
CA ILE A 46 0.99 -6.65 -21.72
C ILE A 46 -0.18 -5.68 -21.67
N ASP A 47 -1.39 -6.21 -21.74
CA ASP A 47 -2.63 -5.46 -21.58
C ASP A 47 -3.12 -5.54 -20.13
N TYR A 48 -2.83 -4.48 -19.38
CA TYR A 48 -3.19 -4.36 -17.96
C TYR A 48 -4.70 -4.24 -17.72
N ASN A 49 -5.47 -3.84 -18.74
CA ASN A 49 -6.89 -3.57 -18.61
C ASN A 49 -7.76 -4.77 -18.99
N ARG A 50 -7.23 -5.72 -19.77
CA ARG A 50 -7.94 -6.94 -20.15
C ARG A 50 -8.10 -7.89 -18.96
N ARG A 51 -9.36 -8.25 -18.67
CA ARG A 51 -9.71 -9.22 -17.63
C ARG A 51 -9.99 -10.63 -18.16
N SER A 52 -10.19 -10.78 -19.47
CA SER A 52 -10.42 -12.08 -20.09
C SER A 52 -9.19 -12.96 -19.97
N ARG A 53 -9.45 -14.26 -19.89
CA ARG A 53 -8.45 -15.32 -19.82
C ARG A 53 -8.79 -16.35 -20.90
N TYR A 54 -7.79 -16.72 -21.69
CA TYR A 54 -7.94 -17.74 -22.70
C TYR A 54 -6.83 -18.79 -22.59
N ASP A 55 -7.22 -20.07 -22.61
CA ASP A 55 -6.28 -21.17 -22.40
C ASP A 55 -5.25 -21.29 -23.55
N PHE A 56 -5.67 -21.03 -24.80
CA PHE A 56 -4.76 -21.01 -25.95
C PHE A 56 -3.65 -19.95 -25.83
N ASN A 57 -3.90 -18.84 -25.12
CA ASN A 57 -2.88 -17.82 -24.87
C ASN A 57 -1.90 -18.27 -23.78
N ILE A 58 -2.39 -18.99 -22.77
CA ILE A 58 -1.58 -19.52 -21.67
C ILE A 58 -0.62 -20.58 -22.19
N GLU A 59 -1.11 -21.51 -23.03
CA GLU A 59 -0.28 -22.52 -23.69
C GLU A 59 0.81 -21.85 -24.54
N LYS A 60 0.41 -20.89 -25.37
CA LYS A 60 1.36 -20.11 -26.20
C LYS A 60 2.41 -19.38 -25.37
N LEU A 61 2.04 -18.87 -24.20
CA LEU A 61 3.00 -18.27 -23.27
C LEU A 61 3.94 -19.32 -22.69
N LYS A 62 3.43 -20.46 -22.22
CA LYS A 62 4.23 -21.57 -21.65
C LYS A 62 5.25 -22.16 -22.62
N GLU A 63 4.95 -22.14 -23.92
CA GLU A 63 5.87 -22.55 -24.98
C GLU A 63 7.07 -21.59 -25.13
N LEU A 64 7.00 -20.37 -24.57
CA LEU A 64 8.08 -19.41 -24.64
C LEU A 64 9.18 -19.78 -23.64
N GLU A 65 10.32 -20.19 -24.17
CA GLU A 65 11.53 -20.35 -23.37
C GLU A 65 12.09 -18.98 -22.98
N ILE A 66 11.93 -18.63 -21.71
CA ILE A 66 12.51 -17.40 -21.16
C ILE A 66 13.94 -17.67 -20.71
N PRO A 67 14.95 -16.95 -21.22
CA PRO A 67 16.31 -17.10 -20.71
C PRO A 67 16.38 -16.60 -19.26
N GLU A 68 16.86 -17.46 -18.36
CA GLU A 68 17.10 -17.06 -16.97
C GLU A 68 18.14 -15.95 -16.92
N LYS A 69 17.72 -14.75 -16.46
CA LYS A 69 18.65 -13.67 -16.19
C LYS A 69 19.54 -14.05 -15.01
N LYS A 70 20.78 -14.44 -15.30
CA LYS A 70 21.83 -14.58 -14.29
C LYS A 70 22.04 -13.22 -13.64
N THR A 71 21.47 -13.03 -12.46
CA THR A 71 21.76 -11.83 -11.67
C THR A 71 23.19 -11.95 -11.18
N THR A 72 24.09 -11.12 -11.73
CA THR A 72 25.41 -10.97 -11.12
C THR A 72 25.21 -10.31 -9.76
N PRO A 73 25.74 -10.87 -8.66
CA PRO A 73 25.63 -10.25 -7.35
C PRO A 73 26.17 -8.82 -7.44
N ARG A 74 25.36 -7.84 -7.03
CA ARG A 74 25.81 -6.46 -6.97
C ARG A 74 26.95 -6.38 -5.95
N GLU A 75 28.01 -5.67 -6.30
CA GLU A 75 29.05 -5.34 -5.34
C GLU A 75 28.42 -4.67 -4.11
N PRO A 76 28.91 -4.96 -2.89
CA PRO A 76 28.39 -4.35 -1.69
C PRO A 76 28.47 -2.81 -1.79
N PHE A 77 27.43 -2.13 -1.33
CA PHE A 77 27.37 -0.67 -1.39
C PHE A 77 28.52 -0.05 -0.58
N VAL A 78 29.53 0.47 -1.29
CA VAL A 78 30.61 1.25 -0.67
C VAL A 78 30.07 2.62 -0.33
N LYS A 79 29.99 2.93 0.98
CA LYS A 79 29.59 4.26 1.46
C LYS A 79 30.54 5.30 0.87
N LYS A 80 30.06 6.07 -0.11
CA LYS A 80 30.81 7.21 -0.66
C LYS A 80 31.14 8.17 0.48
N GLN A 81 32.41 8.51 0.62
CA GLN A 81 32.82 9.58 1.53
C GLN A 81 32.05 10.84 1.15
N LYS A 82 31.34 11.44 2.10
CA LYS A 82 30.66 12.71 1.89
C LYS A 82 31.73 13.75 1.60
N LYS A 83 31.92 14.11 0.33
CA LYS A 83 32.69 15.31 -0.02
C LYS A 83 31.91 16.49 0.54
N ARG A 84 32.43 17.11 1.60
CA ARG A 84 31.93 18.41 2.05
C ARG A 84 32.22 19.38 0.92
N THR A 85 31.23 19.72 0.12
CA THR A 85 31.31 20.94 -0.69
C THR A 85 31.46 22.09 0.31
N PRO A 86 32.40 23.03 0.10
CA PRO A 86 32.47 24.22 0.94
C PRO A 86 31.08 24.86 0.97
N PHE A 87 30.63 25.24 2.16
CA PHE A 87 29.35 25.92 2.31
C PHE A 87 29.47 27.25 1.54
N ILE A 88 28.74 27.34 0.43
CA ILE A 88 28.59 28.60 -0.30
C ILE A 88 27.43 29.32 0.40
N PRO A 89 27.70 30.42 1.14
CA PRO A 89 26.64 31.19 1.76
C PRO A 89 25.70 31.67 0.67
N ARG A 90 24.41 31.38 0.82
CA ARG A 90 23.41 31.94 -0.09
C ARG A 90 23.36 33.43 0.22
N GLU A 91 23.83 34.26 -0.70
CA GLU A 91 23.61 35.71 -0.62
C GLU A 91 22.12 35.95 -0.37
N ALA A 92 21.83 36.78 0.64
CA ALA A 92 20.46 37.11 0.99
C ALA A 92 19.76 37.61 -0.27
N LYS A 93 18.73 36.88 -0.72
CA LYS A 93 17.89 37.35 -1.81
C LYS A 93 17.36 38.74 -1.42
N PRO A 94 17.42 39.75 -2.31
CA PRO A 94 16.93 41.08 -2.02
C PRO A 94 15.46 40.99 -1.56
N GLU A 95 15.15 41.65 -0.44
CA GLU A 95 13.88 41.56 0.29
C GLU A 95 12.65 42.02 -0.52
N LYS A 96 12.85 42.62 -1.70
CA LYS A 96 11.79 43.14 -2.58
C LYS A 96 10.71 42.13 -2.99
N LYS A 97 10.96 40.81 -2.90
CA LYS A 97 9.94 39.78 -3.22
C LYS A 97 9.15 39.25 -2.02
N LYS A 98 9.47 39.67 -0.79
CA LYS A 98 8.74 39.25 0.41
C LYS A 98 7.57 40.18 0.75
N GLU A 99 7.61 41.43 0.34
CA GLU A 99 6.53 42.39 0.60
C GLU A 99 5.29 42.10 -0.27
N GLU A 100 5.45 41.75 -1.56
CA GLU A 100 4.32 41.39 -2.44
C GLU A 100 3.58 40.11 -2.01
N GLN A 101 4.22 39.19 -1.27
CA GLN A 101 3.57 37.96 -0.80
C GLN A 101 2.83 38.10 0.54
N LEU A 102 3.09 39.19 1.29
CA LEU A 102 2.39 39.47 2.54
C LEU A 102 1.05 40.19 2.32
N GLU A 103 0.87 40.88 1.18
CA GLU A 103 -0.38 41.57 0.85
C GLU A 103 -1.48 40.62 0.33
N GLU A 104 -1.14 39.50 -0.33
CA GLU A 104 -2.13 38.53 -0.82
C GLU A 104 -2.72 37.62 0.28
N GLU A 105 -2.12 37.54 1.47
CA GLU A 105 -2.57 36.62 2.53
C GLU A 105 -3.68 37.19 3.43
N LEU A 106 -4.05 38.48 3.26
CA LEU A 106 -5.05 39.15 4.10
C LEU A 106 -6.53 38.89 3.72
N VAL A 107 -6.84 38.06 2.72
CA VAL A 107 -8.23 37.88 2.21
C VAL A 107 -8.86 36.51 2.48
N LYS A 108 -8.30 35.67 3.37
CA LYS A 108 -8.94 34.36 3.70
C LYS A 108 -9.57 34.31 5.10
N THR A 109 -10.89 34.19 5.05
CA THR A 109 -11.96 34.05 6.06
C THR A 109 -11.67 33.27 7.35
N PRO A 110 -12.37 33.61 8.47
CA PRO A 110 -12.10 33.10 9.82
C PRO A 110 -12.60 31.66 10.06
N LYS A 111 -11.71 30.75 10.48
CA LYS A 111 -12.09 29.41 10.96
C LYS A 111 -12.40 29.43 12.47
N LYS A 112 -13.60 28.93 12.78
CA LYS A 112 -14.24 28.77 14.09
C LYS A 112 -13.37 28.01 15.10
N LYS A 113 -13.33 28.56 16.32
CA LYS A 113 -12.86 27.91 17.55
C LYS A 113 -13.79 26.74 17.93
N LYS A 114 -13.23 25.58 18.27
CA LYS A 114 -13.94 24.51 18.99
C LYS A 114 -13.40 24.41 20.43
N PRO A 115 -14.27 24.06 21.40
CA PRO A 115 -14.02 24.25 22.83
C PRO A 115 -13.25 23.10 23.49
N THR A 116 -12.50 23.48 24.50
CA THR A 116 -11.79 22.69 25.52
C THR A 116 -12.77 22.06 26.51
N LYS A 117 -12.61 20.76 26.80
CA LYS A 117 -13.13 20.01 27.97
C LYS A 117 -12.34 18.72 28.08
N GLU A 118 -12.07 18.09 29.22
CA GLU A 118 -11.92 18.46 30.64
C GLU A 118 -11.39 17.15 31.28
N LYS A 119 -10.41 17.23 32.18
CA LYS A 119 -9.78 16.07 32.83
C LYS A 119 -10.77 15.32 33.72
N GLN A 120 -10.82 13.98 33.64
CA GLN A 120 -11.18 13.13 34.78
C GLN A 120 -10.30 11.85 34.82
N LYS A 121 -9.64 11.66 35.98
CA LYS A 121 -9.25 10.36 36.57
C LYS A 121 -10.29 10.07 37.68
N PRO A 122 -10.35 8.89 38.35
CA PRO A 122 -9.69 7.58 38.18
C PRO A 122 -10.71 6.41 38.19
N ASP A 123 -10.28 5.15 38.03
CA ASP A 123 -10.46 4.13 39.09
C ASP A 123 -9.81 2.78 38.80
N LYS A 124 -9.29 2.22 39.90
CA LYS A 124 -8.47 1.03 40.05
C LYS A 124 -9.41 -0.16 40.28
N ILE A 125 -9.59 -1.06 39.31
CA ILE A 125 -10.29 -2.33 39.55
C ILE A 125 -9.47 -3.48 38.96
N SER A 126 -9.05 -4.34 39.88
CA SER A 126 -8.34 -5.60 39.70
C SER A 126 -9.14 -6.61 38.88
N LYS A 127 -8.49 -7.36 37.99
CA LYS A 127 -8.85 -8.75 37.66
C LYS A 127 -7.84 -9.45 36.74
N LYS A 128 -7.40 -10.61 37.23
CA LYS A 128 -7.05 -11.86 36.54
C LYS A 128 -6.23 -11.73 35.25
N GLU A 129 -4.95 -12.10 35.36
CA GLU A 129 -4.04 -12.38 34.25
C GLU A 129 -4.65 -13.43 33.30
N GLN A 130 -5.39 -12.96 32.31
CA GLN A 130 -5.75 -13.74 31.14
C GLN A 130 -4.63 -13.54 30.13
N LYS A 131 -4.19 -14.65 29.52
CA LYS A 131 -3.09 -14.66 28.56
C LYS A 131 -3.38 -13.65 27.45
N GLU A 132 -2.63 -12.55 27.45
CA GLU A 132 -2.83 -11.47 26.49
C GLU A 132 -2.43 -11.97 25.10
N ILE A 133 -3.41 -12.10 24.21
CA ILE A 133 -3.16 -12.39 22.81
C ILE A 133 -2.62 -11.10 22.18
N PRO A 134 -1.41 -11.13 21.57
CA PRO A 134 -0.86 -9.95 20.93
C PRO A 134 -1.68 -9.61 19.69
N LEU A 135 -1.76 -8.31 19.41
CA LEU A 135 -2.53 -7.73 18.33
C LEU A 135 -2.07 -8.21 16.94
N THR A 136 -0.78 -8.53 16.81
CA THR A 136 -0.18 -9.15 15.60
C THR A 136 -0.81 -10.45 15.11
N LYS A 137 -1.60 -11.15 15.94
CA LYS A 137 -2.34 -12.34 15.48
C LYS A 137 -3.58 -12.01 14.65
N LEU A 138 -4.06 -10.77 14.69
CA LEU A 138 -5.22 -10.34 13.92
C LEU A 138 -4.88 -10.20 12.43
N SER A 139 -5.85 -10.49 11.57
CA SER A 139 -5.62 -10.49 10.15
C SER A 139 -5.31 -9.07 9.65
N ARG A 140 -4.24 -8.93 8.86
CA ARG A 140 -3.82 -7.66 8.24
C ARG A 140 -3.44 -6.56 9.24
N LEU A 141 -3.22 -6.89 10.51
CA LEU A 141 -2.63 -5.96 11.46
C LEU A 141 -1.10 -6.12 11.45
N GLY A 142 -0.40 -5.14 10.90
CA GLY A 142 1.07 -5.14 10.83
C GLY A 142 1.73 -4.52 12.07
N PRO A 143 3.05 -4.71 12.26
CA PRO A 143 3.79 -4.23 13.43
C PRO A 143 3.73 -2.70 13.58
N LYS A 144 3.78 -1.96 12.47
CA LYS A 144 3.63 -0.49 12.49
C LYS A 144 2.29 -0.03 13.01
N THR A 145 1.24 -0.80 12.76
CA THR A 145 -0.10 -0.46 13.24
C THR A 145 -0.22 -0.83 14.71
N GLU A 146 0.33 -1.98 15.11
CA GLU A 146 0.42 -2.40 16.53
C GLU A 146 1.18 -1.38 17.39
N GLU A 147 2.26 -0.79 16.88
CA GLU A 147 2.99 0.31 17.55
C GLU A 147 2.05 1.49 17.84
N LYS A 148 1.25 1.92 16.85
CA LYS A 148 0.27 3.01 17.04
C LYS A 148 -0.83 2.66 18.04
N PHE A 149 -1.31 1.42 18.04
CA PHE A 149 -2.25 0.94 19.05
C PHE A 149 -1.63 0.92 20.45
N SER A 150 -0.35 0.54 20.54
CA SER A 150 0.41 0.55 21.79
C SER A 150 0.62 1.96 22.34
N GLU A 151 0.84 2.95 21.48
CA GLU A 151 0.89 4.38 21.85
C GLU A 151 -0.43 4.86 22.48
N LEU A 152 -1.56 4.28 22.07
CA LEU A 152 -2.89 4.55 22.61
C LEU A 152 -3.26 3.67 23.83
N GLY A 153 -2.36 2.76 24.24
CA GLY A 153 -2.57 1.86 25.38
C GLY A 153 -3.35 0.58 25.06
N VAL A 154 -3.67 0.35 23.79
CA VAL A 154 -4.30 -0.88 23.31
C VAL A 154 -3.18 -1.87 22.95
N THR A 155 -2.83 -2.73 23.89
CA THR A 155 -1.73 -3.70 23.76
C THR A 155 -2.19 -5.11 23.39
N SER A 156 -3.48 -5.41 23.54
CA SER A 156 -3.98 -6.78 23.54
C SER A 156 -5.37 -6.82 22.89
N VAL A 157 -5.73 -7.94 22.27
CA VAL A 157 -7.03 -8.12 21.56
C VAL A 157 -8.23 -7.85 22.49
N GLN A 158 -8.12 -8.22 23.76
CA GLN A 158 -9.17 -7.99 24.76
C GLN A 158 -9.45 -6.50 24.98
N LYS A 159 -8.40 -5.67 25.00
CA LYS A 159 -8.55 -4.21 25.11
C LYS A 159 -9.20 -3.66 23.84
N LEU A 160 -8.80 -4.15 22.67
CA LEU A 160 -9.38 -3.71 21.40
C LEU A 160 -10.90 -3.93 21.32
N ILE A 161 -11.41 -5.03 21.87
CA ILE A 161 -12.85 -5.35 21.85
C ILE A 161 -13.68 -4.39 22.71
N GLY A 162 -13.09 -3.80 23.75
CA GLY A 162 -13.76 -2.87 24.66
C GLY A 162 -13.79 -1.42 24.17
N GLU A 163 -13.04 -1.09 23.13
CA GLU A 163 -12.90 0.27 22.60
C GLU A 163 -13.87 0.53 21.43
N ASP A 164 -14.21 1.80 21.21
CA ASP A 164 -15.10 2.20 20.13
C ASP A 164 -14.36 2.30 18.78
N PRO A 165 -14.89 1.67 17.71
CA PRO A 165 -14.21 1.63 16.41
C PRO A 165 -14.14 2.99 15.72
N SER A 166 -15.06 3.91 16.04
CA SER A 166 -15.09 5.25 15.46
C SER A 166 -13.97 6.14 16.03
N GLU A 167 -13.70 6.03 17.34
CA GLU A 167 -12.64 6.78 18.00
C GLU A 167 -11.25 6.31 17.53
N LEU A 168 -11.03 4.99 17.54
CA LEU A 168 -9.77 4.41 17.10
C LEU A 168 -9.46 4.68 15.62
N GLY A 169 -10.48 4.63 14.75
CA GLY A 169 -10.32 4.94 13.34
C GLY A 169 -9.97 6.41 13.07
N THR A 170 -10.41 7.32 13.93
CA THR A 170 -10.09 8.75 13.78
C THR A 170 -8.71 9.08 14.35
N LEU A 171 -8.29 8.37 15.41
CA LEU A 171 -7.06 8.66 16.14
C LEU A 171 -5.83 8.02 15.49
N ILE A 172 -5.99 6.86 14.86
CA ILE A 172 -4.89 6.12 14.22
C ILE A 172 -4.85 6.43 12.73
N ASP A 173 -3.82 7.17 12.31
CA ASP A 173 -3.58 7.44 10.88
C ASP A 173 -3.39 6.13 10.09
N GLY A 174 -4.19 5.96 9.04
CA GLY A 174 -4.20 4.77 8.19
C GLY A 174 -5.14 3.64 8.63
N CYS A 175 -5.87 3.79 9.74
CA CYS A 175 -6.91 2.84 10.14
C CYS A 175 -8.30 3.42 9.84
N SER A 176 -9.13 2.69 9.09
CA SER A 176 -10.53 3.07 8.91
C SER A 176 -11.42 2.43 9.98
N GLU A 177 -12.55 3.04 10.32
CA GLU A 177 -13.55 2.47 11.24
C GLU A 177 -13.95 1.04 10.82
N LYS A 178 -14.06 0.80 9.51
CA LYS A 178 -14.36 -0.52 8.93
C LYS A 178 -13.28 -1.55 9.23
N SER A 179 -12.01 -1.13 9.23
CA SER A 179 -10.88 -2.00 9.56
C SER A 179 -10.91 -2.38 11.03
N VAL A 180 -11.12 -1.39 11.91
CA VAL A 180 -11.19 -1.62 13.36
C VAL A 180 -12.35 -2.54 13.71
N LYS A 181 -13.53 -2.34 13.09
CA LYS A 181 -14.68 -3.22 13.28
C LYS A 181 -14.38 -4.67 12.92
N LYS A 182 -13.70 -4.93 11.79
CA LYS A 182 -13.27 -6.28 11.40
C LYS A 182 -12.34 -6.91 12.42
N TRP A 183 -11.37 -6.16 12.93
CA TRP A 183 -10.45 -6.65 13.96
C TRP A 183 -11.14 -6.96 15.28
N ILE A 184 -12.16 -6.19 15.66
CA ILE A 184 -12.99 -6.47 16.84
C ILE A 184 -13.79 -7.77 16.64
N ASP A 185 -14.38 -7.95 15.45
CA ASP A 185 -15.16 -9.15 15.12
C ASP A 185 -14.25 -10.41 15.13
N GLU A 186 -13.09 -10.35 14.47
CA GLU A 186 -12.07 -11.42 14.52
C GLU A 186 -11.58 -11.68 15.95
N GLY A 187 -11.36 -10.62 16.73
CA GLY A 187 -10.94 -10.74 18.13
C GLY A 187 -11.97 -11.43 19.01
N LYS A 188 -13.27 -11.21 18.75
CA LYS A 188 -14.35 -11.91 19.45
C LYS A 188 -14.42 -13.39 19.07
N GLU A 189 -14.19 -13.72 17.80
CA GLU A 189 -14.09 -15.12 17.35
C GLU A 189 -12.95 -15.84 18.08
N MET A 190 -11.76 -15.23 18.12
CA MET A 190 -10.55 -15.78 18.77
C MET A 190 -10.67 -15.99 20.29
N LEU A 191 -11.65 -15.35 20.96
CA LEU A 191 -11.90 -15.52 22.39
C LEU A 191 -13.04 -16.50 22.69
N ASN A 192 -13.90 -16.77 21.71
CA ASN A 192 -15.01 -17.72 21.82
C ASN A 192 -14.63 -19.12 21.31
N GLU A 193 -13.49 -19.24 20.63
CA GLU A 193 -12.84 -20.49 20.19
C GLU A 193 -11.98 -21.09 21.31
#